data_AF-A0A928MTG2-F1
#
_entry.id   AF-A0A928MTG2-F1
#
_cell.length_a   1.000
_cell.length_b   1.000
_cell.length_c   1.000
_cell.angle_alpha   90.00
_cell.angle_beta   90.00
_cell.angle_gamma   90.00
#
_symmetry.space_group_name_H-M   'P 1'
#
loop_
_entity.id
_entity.type
_entity.pdbx_description
1 polymer ?
#
loop_
_entity_poly.entity_id
_entity_poly.type
_entity_poly.pdbx_seq_one_letter_code
_entity_poly.pdbx_strand_id
1 'polypeptide(L)' 'AASQGKGHGKTLFDWAANRLRGLGYRRMIAWVLATNKKAIGFYEAMGMHPDGKTQFANLGGPAMEIRMMIDL' A
#
# COMPACT_ATOMS: atom_id res chain seq x y z
N ALA A 1 8.36 7.34 -14.59
CA ALA A 1 9.57 6.79 -13.91
C ALA A 1 10.04 5.56 -14.66
N ALA A 2 11.35 5.48 -14.98
CA ALA A 2 11.90 4.51 -15.94
C ALA A 2 11.76 3.02 -15.55
N SER A 3 11.36 2.72 -14.31
CA SER A 3 11.28 1.35 -13.78
C SER A 3 9.89 0.93 -13.28
N GLN A 4 8.86 1.79 -13.42
CA GLN A 4 7.48 1.40 -13.10
C GLN A 4 6.94 0.41 -14.14
N GLY A 5 6.05 -0.49 -13.72
CA GLY A 5 5.45 -1.51 -14.60
C GLY A 5 6.38 -2.70 -14.94
N LYS A 6 7.60 -2.75 -14.39
CA LYS A 6 8.59 -3.82 -14.64
C LYS A 6 8.58 -4.94 -13.57
N GLY A 7 7.55 -5.02 -12.74
CA GLY A 7 7.42 -6.04 -11.70
C GLY A 7 8.18 -5.78 -10.39
N HIS A 8 9.09 -4.81 -10.33
CA HIS A 8 9.85 -4.51 -9.09
C HIS A 8 8.96 -4.23 -7.87
N GLY A 9 7.84 -3.50 -8.07
CA GLY A 9 6.89 -3.24 -6.99
C GLY A 9 6.30 -4.52 -6.41
N LYS A 10 5.92 -5.48 -7.27
CA LYS A 10 5.42 -6.79 -6.85
C LYS A 10 6.50 -7.57 -6.11
N THR A 11 7.73 -7.60 -6.61
CA THR A 11 8.86 -8.28 -5.94
C THR A 11 9.10 -7.74 -4.54
N LEU A 12 9.10 -6.41 -4.37
CA LEU A 12 9.26 -5.78 -3.06
C LEU A 12 8.08 -6.06 -2.13
N PHE A 13 6.85 -6.02 -2.66
CA PHE A 13 5.64 -6.33 -1.90
C PHE A 13 5.65 -7.77 -1.37
N ASP A 14 5.90 -8.75 -2.25
CA ASP A 14 5.94 -10.17 -1.91
C ASP A 14 7.02 -10.44 -0.83
N TRP A 15 8.20 -9.83 -0.98
CA TRP A 15 9.26 -9.94 0.02
C TRP A 15 8.83 -9.36 1.38
N ALA A 16 8.23 -8.17 1.40
CA ALA A 16 7.78 -7.54 2.64
C ALA A 16 6.68 -8.36 3.33
N ALA A 17 5.68 -8.82 2.58
CA ALA A 17 4.59 -9.65 3.10
C ALA A 17 5.13 -10.95 3.71
N ASN A 18 6.04 -11.64 3.02
CA ASN A 18 6.65 -12.87 3.53
C ASN A 18 7.51 -12.62 4.77
N ARG A 19 8.27 -11.51 4.80
CA ARG A 19 9.04 -11.14 5.98
C ARG A 19 8.15 -10.87 7.18
N LEU A 20 7.05 -10.15 7.00
CA LEU A 20 6.09 -9.85 8.06
C LEU A 20 5.40 -11.12 8.59
N ARG A 21 4.99 -12.04 7.71
CA ARG A 21 4.48 -13.37 8.10
C ARG A 21 5.48 -14.13 8.95
N GLY A 22 6.75 -14.17 8.52
CA GLY A 22 7.82 -14.86 9.24
C GLY A 22 8.12 -14.27 10.62
N LEU A 23 7.75 -13.00 10.85
CA LEU A 23 7.84 -12.33 12.15
C LEU A 23 6.56 -12.48 12.99
N GLY A 24 5.54 -13.19 12.50
CA GLY A 24 4.28 -13.42 13.21
C GLY A 24 3.25 -12.29 13.08
N TYR A 25 3.48 -11.30 12.21
CA TYR A 25 2.47 -10.28 11.94
C TYR A 25 1.34 -10.87 11.11
N ARG A 26 0.10 -10.52 11.47
CA ARG A 26 -1.13 -11.01 10.82
C ARG A 26 -1.73 -10.05 9.80
N ARG A 27 -1.20 -8.83 9.72
CA ARG A 27 -1.75 -7.77 8.87
C ARG A 27 -0.65 -6.82 8.41
N MET A 28 -0.78 -6.37 7.18
CA MET A 28 -0.01 -5.28 6.62
C MET A 28 -0.94 -4.12 6.27
N ILE A 29 -0.52 -2.90 6.57
CA ILE A 29 -1.25 -1.67 6.27
C ILE A 29 -0.37 -0.73 5.45
N ALA A 30 -0.98 0.04 4.56
CA ALA A 30 -0.34 1.10 3.81
C ALA A 30 -1.26 2.32 3.72
N TRP A 31 -0.73 3.50 4.02
CA TRP A 31 -1.42 4.75 3.73
C TRP A 31 -1.08 5.21 2.32
N VAL A 32 -2.10 5.63 1.56
CA VAL A 32 -1.94 6.10 0.19
C VAL A 32 -2.83 7.33 -0.02
N LEU A 33 -2.30 8.34 -0.72
CA LEU A 33 -3.09 9.50 -1.11
C LEU A 33 -4.38 9.05 -1.81
N ALA A 34 -5.52 9.57 -1.33
CA ALA A 34 -6.83 9.22 -1.86
C ALA A 34 -6.98 9.52 -3.37
N THR A 35 -6.18 10.46 -3.88
CA THR A 35 -6.15 10.85 -5.30
C THR A 35 -5.17 10.01 -6.15
N ASN A 36 -4.29 9.20 -5.54
CA ASN A 36 -3.28 8.44 -6.26
C ASN A 36 -3.83 7.09 -6.76
N LYS A 37 -4.67 7.15 -7.78
CA LYS A 37 -5.33 5.99 -8.40
C LYS A 37 -4.35 4.91 -8.86
N LYS A 38 -3.15 5.27 -9.31
CA LYS A 38 -2.13 4.31 -9.74
C LYS A 38 -1.59 3.48 -8.57
N ALA A 39 -1.31 4.11 -7.43
CA ALA A 39 -0.85 3.40 -6.24
C ALA A 39 -1.98 2.55 -5.63
N ILE A 40 -3.21 3.08 -5.61
CA ILE A 40 -4.39 2.33 -5.14
C ILE A 40 -4.57 1.05 -5.97
N GLY A 41 -4.63 1.16 -7.31
CA GLY A 41 -4.77 0.00 -8.18
C GLY A 41 -3.60 -0.98 -8.08
N PHE A 42 -2.38 -0.51 -7.81
CA PHE A 42 -1.25 -1.40 -7.51
C PHE A 42 -1.49 -2.22 -6.23
N TYR A 43 -1.91 -1.58 -5.12
CA TYR A 43 -2.18 -2.28 -3.87
C TYR A 43 -3.38 -3.23 -3.97
N GLU A 44 -4.43 -2.83 -4.68
CA GLU A 44 -5.58 -3.71 -4.99
C GLU A 44 -5.14 -4.95 -5.77
N ALA A 45 -4.27 -4.79 -6.78
CA ALA A 45 -3.72 -5.92 -7.53
C ALA A 45 -2.85 -6.85 -6.67
N MET A 46 -2.32 -6.36 -5.54
CA MET A 46 -1.59 -7.17 -4.55
C MET A 46 -2.50 -7.79 -3.49
N GLY A 47 -3.83 -7.62 -3.60
CA GLY A 47 -4.83 -8.18 -2.68
C GLY A 47 -5.15 -7.29 -1.47
N MET A 48 -4.63 -6.06 -1.42
CA MET A 48 -5.03 -5.11 -0.38
C MET A 48 -6.41 -4.51 -0.70
N HIS A 49 -7.12 -4.08 0.33
CA HIS A 49 -8.40 -3.40 0.23
C HIS A 49 -8.47 -2.23 1.21
N PRO A 50 -9.27 -1.18 0.93
CA PRO A 50 -9.46 -0.10 1.88
C PRO A 50 -10.20 -0.59 3.13
N ASP A 51 -9.77 -0.17 4.32
CA ASP A 51 -10.41 -0.53 5.59
C ASP A 51 -11.36 0.55 6.14
N GLY A 52 -11.64 1.57 5.33
CA GLY A 52 -12.49 2.71 5.67
C GLY A 52 -11.81 3.80 6.49
N LYS A 53 -10.55 3.63 6.92
CA LYS A 53 -9.83 4.70 7.63
C LYS A 53 -9.25 5.72 6.68
N THR A 54 -9.37 6.97 7.08
CA THR A 54 -8.78 8.13 6.41
C THR A 54 -7.96 8.96 7.39
N GLN A 55 -6.97 9.68 6.88
CA GLN A 55 -6.24 10.70 7.62
C GLN A 55 -5.80 11.82 6.69
N PHE A 56 -5.35 12.94 7.25
CA PHE A 56 -4.66 13.98 6.49
C PHE A 56 -3.16 13.92 6.79
N ALA A 57 -2.35 13.86 5.74
CA ALA A 57 -0.91 14.09 5.80
C ALA A 57 -0.60 15.51 5.34
N ASN A 58 0.39 16.16 5.95
CA ASN A 58 0.88 17.46 5.48
C ASN A 58 2.06 17.24 4.53
N LEU A 59 1.82 17.36 3.23
CA LEU A 59 2.82 17.16 2.16
C LEU A 59 3.04 18.45 1.37
N GLY A 60 3.35 19.54 2.07
CA GLY A 60 3.31 20.90 1.51
C GLY A 60 1.90 21.50 1.47
N GLY A 61 0.94 20.82 2.09
CA GLY A 61 -0.48 21.13 2.18
C GLY A 61 -1.25 19.91 2.69
N PRO A 62 -2.50 20.09 3.18
CA PRO A 62 -3.32 18.97 3.64
C PRO A 62 -3.68 18.05 2.47
N ALA A 63 -3.24 16.79 2.55
CA ALA A 63 -3.54 15.76 1.57
C ALA A 63 -4.22 14.57 2.26
N MET A 64 -5.40 14.18 1.78
CA MET A 64 -6.14 13.05 2.35
C MET A 64 -5.49 11.73 1.92
N GLU A 65 -5.28 10.83 2.88
CA GLU A 65 -4.86 9.45 2.67
C GLU A 65 -5.98 8.50 3.06
N ILE A 66 -6.11 7.41 2.31
CA ILE A 66 -6.91 6.23 2.68
C ILE A 66 -5.96 5.14 3.16
N ARG A 67 -6.42 4.29 4.07
CA ARG A 67 -5.65 3.14 4.53
C ARG A 67 -6.08 1.88 3.80
N MET A 68 -5.10 1.27 3.14
CA MET A 68 -5.21 -0.05 2.53
C MET A 68 -4.72 -1.09 3.54
N MET A 69 -5.34 -2.27 3.56
CA MET A 69 -4.91 -3.40 4.38
C MET A 69 -4.99 -4.73 3.64
N ILE A 70 -4.18 -5.69 4.10
CA ILE A 70 -4.31 -7.10 3.75
C ILE A 70 -3.99 -7.92 5.01
N ASP A 71 -4.76 -8.98 5.24
CA ASP A 71 -4.40 -9.99 6.23
C ASP A 71 -3.33 -10.91 5.62
N LEU A 72 -2.25 -11.12 6.37
CA LEU A 72 -1.05 -11.80 5.88
C LEU A 72 -1.15 -13.31 6.05
#